data_AF-A0A519M4S7-F1
#
_entry.id   AF-A0A519M4S7-F1
#
_cell.length_a   1.000
_cell.length_b   1.000
_cell.length_c   1.000
_cell.angle_alpha   90.00
_cell.angle_beta   90.00
_cell.angle_gamma   90.00
#
_symmetry.space_group_name_H-M   'P 1'
#
loop_
_entity.id
_entity.type
_entity.pdbx_description
1 polymer ?
#
loop_
_entity_poly.entity_id
_entity_poly.type
_entity_poly.pdbx_seq_one_letter_code
_entity_poly.pdbx_strand_id
1 'polypeptide(L)'
;MATSNPTPWDFSNEDENLFSSDGHHWLAYSELSEIAMGGPMGGKCFLLYPDNSKLKVSDWAGGPAVWETGGRRVALPVWTMRRDQRLAVADLDARTLTIYSQKF
;
A
#
# COMPACT_ATOMS: atom_id res chain seq x y z
N MET A 1 22.35 -1.37 -11.41
CA MET A 1 20.98 -0.88 -11.17
C MET A 1 20.91 -0.52 -9.72
N ALA A 2 20.54 0.71 -9.37
CA ALA A 2 20.54 1.15 -7.97
C ALA A 2 19.44 0.38 -7.22
N THR A 3 19.85 -0.48 -6.30
CA THR A 3 19.00 -1.18 -5.34
C THR A 3 18.65 -0.22 -4.20
N SER A 4 17.92 0.86 -4.49
CA SER A 4 17.40 1.73 -3.45
C SER A 4 16.12 1.12 -2.88
N ASN A 5 16.12 0.83 -1.58
CA ASN A 5 14.91 0.40 -0.89
C ASN A 5 13.80 1.45 -1.10
N PRO A 6 12.55 1.02 -1.31
CA PRO A 6 11.45 1.94 -1.53
C PRO A 6 11.27 2.86 -0.33
N THR A 7 11.08 4.14 -0.62
CA THR A 7 10.90 5.19 0.38
C THR A 7 9.51 5.80 0.25
N PRO A 8 9.00 6.52 1.27
CA PRO A 8 7.72 7.21 1.14
C PRO A 8 7.66 8.24 0.00
N TRP A 9 8.81 8.75 -0.49
CA TRP A 9 8.89 9.72 -1.59
C TRP A 9 9.20 9.07 -2.94
N ASP A 10 9.66 7.83 -2.95
CA ASP A 10 10.14 7.14 -4.15
C ASP A 10 9.87 5.65 -4.00
N PHE A 11 8.75 5.22 -4.59
CA PHE A 11 8.34 3.83 -4.71
C PHE A 11 7.53 3.66 -6.01
N SER A 12 7.50 2.45 -6.55
CA SER A 12 6.91 2.13 -7.83
C SER A 12 6.27 0.74 -7.81
N ASN A 13 5.48 0.44 -8.85
CA ASN A 13 4.90 -0.91 -9.01
C ASN A 13 5.93 -2.01 -9.30
N GLU A 14 7.21 -1.65 -9.46
CA GLU A 14 8.31 -2.60 -9.70
C GLU A 14 8.98 -3.04 -8.40
N ASP A 15 8.63 -2.44 -7.26
CA ASP A 15 9.25 -2.74 -5.98
C ASP A 15 8.82 -4.11 -5.43
N GLU A 16 9.79 -4.91 -4.97
CA GLU A 16 9.57 -6.26 -4.47
C GLU A 16 8.64 -6.29 -3.24
N ASN A 17 8.62 -5.23 -2.42
CA ASN A 17 7.79 -5.15 -1.22
C ASN A 17 6.28 -4.98 -1.54
N LEU A 18 5.89 -4.84 -2.80
CA LEU A 18 4.49 -4.84 -3.20
C LEU A 18 3.91 -6.24 -3.37
N PHE A 19 4.76 -7.26 -3.44
CA PHE A 19 4.36 -8.66 -3.54
C PHE A 19 4.33 -9.31 -2.15
N SER A 20 3.34 -10.18 -1.92
CA SER A 20 3.34 -11.06 -0.76
C SER A 20 4.56 -11.98 -0.78
N SER A 21 4.92 -12.55 0.38
CA SER A 21 6.09 -13.43 0.49
C SER A 21 6.01 -14.68 -0.40
N ASP A 22 4.81 -15.10 -0.81
CA ASP A 22 4.57 -16.20 -1.76
C ASP A 22 4.42 -15.74 -3.23
N GLY A 23 4.42 -14.43 -3.49
CA GLY A 23 4.28 -13.84 -4.82
C GLY A 23 2.87 -13.96 -5.44
N HIS A 24 1.88 -14.47 -4.71
CA HIS A 24 0.53 -14.68 -5.24
C HIS A 24 -0.37 -13.46 -5.14
N HIS A 25 -0.06 -12.52 -4.25
CA HIS A 25 -0.84 -11.31 -4.04
C HIS A 25 0.07 -10.12 -4.21
N TRP A 26 -0.47 -9.04 -4.76
CA TRP A 26 0.33 -7.84 -4.95
C TRP A 26 -0.51 -6.57 -4.89
N LEU A 27 0.15 -5.48 -4.48
CA LEU A 27 -0.42 -4.14 -4.51
C LEU A 27 -0.12 -3.49 -5.86
N ALA A 28 -1.12 -2.81 -6.41
CA ALA A 28 -0.96 -2.00 -7.60
C ALA A 28 -1.38 -0.56 -7.32
N TYR A 29 -0.46 0.36 -7.61
CA TYR A 29 -0.67 1.79 -7.51
C TYR A 29 -0.95 2.41 -8.88
N SER A 30 -1.74 3.47 -8.89
CA SER A 30 -1.94 4.33 -10.05
C SER A 30 -2.09 5.78 -9.59
N GLU A 31 -1.79 6.72 -10.49
CA GLU A 31 -1.94 8.16 -10.21
C GLU A 31 -1.13 8.61 -8.98
N LEU A 32 0.08 8.08 -8.83
CA LEU A 32 1.00 8.48 -7.76
C LEU A 32 1.35 9.96 -7.89
N SER A 33 1.15 10.70 -6.81
CA SER A 33 1.48 12.12 -6.68
C SER A 33 1.84 12.45 -5.24
N GLU A 34 2.54 13.55 -5.01
CA GLU A 34 2.84 13.99 -3.65
C GLU A 34 1.54 14.34 -2.90
N ILE A 35 1.37 13.81 -1.68
CA ILE A 35 0.22 14.13 -0.80
C ILE A 35 0.11 15.64 -0.53
N ALA A 36 1.26 16.29 -0.43
CA ALA A 36 1.47 17.73 -0.32
C ALA A 36 2.84 18.07 -0.92
N MET A 37 3.08 19.32 -1.32
CA MET A 37 4.36 19.73 -1.92
C MET A 37 5.56 19.33 -1.04
N GLY A 38 6.45 18.50 -1.58
CA GLY A 38 7.62 17.95 -0.87
C GLY A 38 7.29 16.86 0.17
N GLY A 39 6.03 16.45 0.25
CA GLY A 39 5.55 15.35 1.09
C GLY A 39 5.68 13.99 0.40
N PRO A 40 5.35 12.90 1.12
CA PRO A 40 5.42 11.55 0.56
C PRO A 40 4.45 11.37 -0.61
N MET A 41 4.70 10.37 -1.43
CA MET A 41 3.86 9.97 -2.55
C MET A 41 2.64 9.19 -2.06
N GLY A 42 1.53 9.37 -2.76
CA GLY A 42 0.37 8.51 -2.63
C GLY A 42 -0.53 8.54 -3.86
N GLY A 43 -1.41 7.56 -3.93
CA GLY A 43 -2.33 7.42 -5.05
C GLY A 43 -3.34 6.30 -4.82
N LYS A 44 -4.07 5.97 -5.88
CA LYS A 44 -5.04 4.88 -5.84
C LYS A 44 -4.30 3.56 -5.71
N CYS A 45 -4.69 2.75 -4.73
CA CYS A 45 -4.09 1.45 -4.48
C CYS A 45 -5.15 0.35 -4.43
N PHE A 46 -4.84 -0.76 -5.09
CA PHE A 46 -5.64 -1.98 -5.09
C PHE A 46 -4.76 -3.16 -4.65
N LEU A 47 -5.32 -4.03 -3.82
CA LEU A 47 -4.80 -5.37 -3.59
C LEU A 47 -5.38 -6.31 -4.65
N LEU A 48 -4.50 -6.99 -5.37
CA LEU A 48 -4.82 -7.90 -6.46
C LEU A 48 -4.65 -9.36 -6.01
N TYR A 49 -5.62 -10.19 -6.38
CA TYR A 49 -5.67 -11.61 -6.04
C TYR A 49 -5.42 -12.49 -7.28
N PRO A 50 -4.99 -13.75 -7.10
CA PRO A 50 -4.76 -14.69 -8.21
C PRO A 50 -5.99 -14.94 -9.10
N ASP A 51 -7.19 -14.78 -8.55
CA ASP A 51 -8.46 -14.96 -9.26
C ASP A 51 -8.86 -13.73 -10.11
N ASN A 52 -7.94 -12.78 -10.31
CA ASN A 52 -8.16 -11.47 -10.94
C ASN A 52 -9.16 -10.56 -10.21
N SER A 53 -9.64 -10.94 -9.02
CA SER A 53 -10.41 -10.02 -8.18
C SER A 53 -9.47 -8.96 -7.57
N LYS A 54 -10.07 -7.84 -7.17
CA LYS A 54 -9.34 -6.74 -6.57
C LYS A 54 -10.10 -6.12 -5.41
N LEU A 55 -9.38 -5.74 -4.38
CA LEU A 55 -9.87 -4.98 -3.25
C LEU A 55 -9.26 -3.58 -3.29
N LYS A 56 -10.10 -2.55 -3.33
CA LYS A 56 -9.61 -1.16 -3.25
C LYS A 56 -9.14 -0.87 -1.83
N VAL A 57 -7.92 -0.41 -1.68
CA VAL A 57 -7.35 -0.02 -0.37
C VAL A 57 -7.69 1.44 -0.06
N SER A 58 -7.30 2.36 -0.93
CA SER A 58 -7.55 3.79 -0.77
C SER A 58 -7.33 4.52 -2.10
N ASP A 59 -7.90 5.72 -2.22
CA ASP A 59 -7.54 6.67 -3.30
C ASP A 59 -6.24 7.44 -3.00
N TRP A 60 -5.78 7.38 -1.75
CA TRP A 60 -4.58 8.07 -1.26
C TRP A 60 -3.76 7.14 -0.36
N ALA A 61 -3.41 5.97 -0.86
CA ALA A 61 -2.46 5.08 -0.21
C ALA A 61 -1.03 5.51 -0.54
N GLY A 62 -0.17 5.53 0.47
CA GLY A 62 1.28 5.72 0.31
C GLY A 62 2.04 4.41 0.48
N GLY A 63 3.33 4.45 0.20
CA GLY A 63 4.27 3.36 0.44
C GLY A 63 5.34 3.73 1.48
N PRO A 64 6.30 2.82 1.72
CA PRO A 64 6.30 1.42 1.28
C PRO A 64 5.25 0.58 2.03
N ALA A 65 4.72 -0.45 1.36
CA ALA A 65 3.90 -1.45 2.02
C ALA A 65 4.78 -2.42 2.83
N VAL A 66 4.22 -2.97 3.92
CA VAL A 66 4.87 -3.94 4.78
C VAL A 66 4.01 -5.18 4.90
N TRP A 67 4.55 -6.31 4.46
CA TRP A 67 3.91 -7.61 4.59
C TRP A 67 4.24 -8.25 5.93
N GLU A 68 3.25 -8.91 6.52
CA GLU A 68 3.46 -9.87 7.58
C GLU A 68 4.28 -11.07 7.04
N THR A 69 5.03 -11.74 7.91
CA THR A 69 6.03 -12.75 7.52
C THR A 69 5.42 -13.90 6.69
N GLY A 70 4.21 -14.34 7.03
CA GLY A 70 3.44 -15.34 6.29
C GLY A 70 2.76 -14.83 5.02
N GLY A 71 2.86 -13.52 4.72
CA GLY A 71 2.30 -12.91 3.51
C GLY A 71 0.77 -12.82 3.51
N ARG A 72 0.11 -13.10 4.64
CA ARG A 72 -1.37 -13.12 4.75
C ARG A 72 -1.97 -11.77 5.14
N ARG A 73 -1.13 -10.82 5.53
CA ARG A 73 -1.55 -9.47 5.88
C ARG A 73 -0.56 -8.46 5.30
N VAL A 74 -1.08 -7.32 4.90
CA VAL A 74 -0.28 -6.18 4.44
C VAL A 74 -0.75 -4.91 5.10
N ALA A 75 0.22 -4.12 5.57
CA ALA A 75 0.01 -2.81 6.16
C ALA A 75 0.59 -1.72 5.26
N LEU A 76 -0.14 -0.61 5.12
CA LEU A 76 0.31 0.55 4.36
C LEU A 76 -0.29 1.84 4.89
N PRO A 77 0.44 2.97 4.80
CA PRO A 77 -0.10 4.27 5.18
C PRO A 77 -1.20 4.69 4.19
N VAL A 78 -2.28 5.26 4.71
CA VAL A 78 -3.34 5.88 3.92
C VAL A 78 -3.62 7.27 4.43
N TRP A 79 -3.86 8.20 3.52
CA TRP A 79 -4.09 9.60 3.82
C TRP A 79 -5.58 9.93 3.66
N THR A 80 -6.11 10.68 4.61
CA THR A 80 -7.44 11.27 4.45
C THR A 80 -7.38 12.48 3.51
N MET A 81 -8.53 12.98 3.06
CA MET A 81 -8.59 14.24 2.31
C MET A 81 -8.01 15.43 3.06
N ARG A 82 -7.98 15.39 4.40
CA ARG A 82 -7.35 16.41 5.24
C ARG A 82 -5.84 16.22 5.42
N ARG A 83 -5.27 15.22 4.74
CA ARG A 83 -3.86 14.82 4.86
C ARG A 83 -3.48 14.38 6.28
N ASP A 84 -4.42 13.89 7.07
CA ASP A 84 -4.11 13.09 8.25
C ASP A 84 -3.70 11.68 7.79
N GLN A 85 -2.55 11.18 8.26
CA GLN A 85 -2.10 9.81 8.02
C GLN A 85 -2.85 8.83 8.94
N ARG A 86 -3.18 7.66 8.39
CA ARG A 86 -3.75 6.50 9.09
C ARG A 86 -3.06 5.23 8.61
N LEU A 87 -3.23 4.16 9.37
CA LEU A 87 -2.78 2.83 8.99
C LEU A 87 -3.93 2.02 8.39
N ALA A 88 -3.73 1.49 7.19
CA ALA A 88 -4.58 0.46 6.62
C ALA A 88 -3.91 -0.90 6.78
N VAL A 89 -4.69 -1.91 7.20
CA VAL A 89 -4.28 -3.31 7.24
C VAL A 89 -5.28 -4.13 6.45
N ALA A 90 -4.82 -4.81 5.42
CA ALA A 90 -5.61 -5.78 4.68
C ALA A 90 -5.28 -7.20 5.18
N ASP A 91 -6.32 -7.97 5.49
CA ASP A 91 -6.24 -9.39 5.84
C ASP A 91 -6.76 -10.20 4.65
N LEU A 92 -5.87 -11.01 4.05
CA LEU A 92 -6.15 -11.75 2.83
C LEU A 92 -7.05 -12.96 3.08
N ASP A 93 -6.97 -13.57 4.26
CA ASP A 93 -7.76 -14.76 4.61
C ASP A 93 -9.22 -14.37 4.88
N ALA A 94 -9.42 -13.27 5.61
CA ALA A 94 -10.74 -12.71 5.84
C ALA A 94 -11.26 -11.88 4.65
N ARG A 95 -10.39 -11.54 3.69
CA ARG A 95 -10.64 -10.56 2.61
C ARG A 95 -11.21 -9.24 3.13
N THR A 96 -10.66 -8.76 4.25
CA THR A 96 -11.11 -7.53 4.89
C THR A 96 -10.05 -6.44 4.83
N LEU A 97 -10.52 -5.18 4.80
CA LEU A 97 -9.68 -4.00 4.94
C LEU A 97 -10.08 -3.27 6.21
N THR A 98 -9.13 -3.09 7.12
CA THR A 98 -9.31 -2.31 8.35
C THR A 98 -8.47 -1.05 8.27
N ILE A 99 -9.10 0.12 8.40
CA ILE A 99 -8.41 1.42 8.48
C ILE A 99 -8.54 1.94 9.91
N TYR A 100 -7.41 2.03 10.60
CA TYR A 100 -7.38 2.47 11.99
C TYR A 100 -7.60 3.99 12.10
N SER A 101 -8.37 4.41 13.10
CA SER A 101 -8.72 5.81 13.33
C SER A 101 -7.65 6.61 14.06
N GLN A 102 -6.68 5.92 14.69
CA GLN A 102 -5.54 6.54 15.35
C GLN A 102 -4.69 7.30 14.33
N LYS A 103 -4.33 8.53 14.68
CA LYS A 103 -3.43 9.38 13.90
C LYS A 103 -1.99 9.02 14.23
N PHE A 104 -1.13 8.97 13.21
CA PHE A 104 0.31 8.76 13.32
C PHE A 104 1.05 9.93 12.69
#